data_AF-A0A817QMI3-F1
#
_entry.id   AF-A0A817QMI3-F1
#
_cell.length_a   1.000
_cell.length_b   1.000
_cell.length_c   1.000
_cell.angle_alpha   90.00
_cell.angle_beta   90.00
_cell.angle_gamma   90.00
#
_symmetry.space_group_name_H-M   'P 1'
#
loop_
_entity.id
_entity.type
_entity.pdbx_description
1 polymer ?
#
loop_
_entity_poly.entity_id
_entity_poly.type
_entity_poly.pdbx_seq_one_letter_code
_entity_poly.pdbx_strand_id
1 'polypeptide(L)'
;MIFAEDKTKNSCSTVSYIPRSLDLSILTVKQPKPLPQLKTTSSEEEEYIIKNNYVARTLLHEPELPPLTWSNWYKQVDWPKTIVLGSEPFIAFYGICTTPFVWQTLVFTFIWGWLTGLSITAGYHRLFAHRSYQGILPLRYILLLLGAGSVQGSALWWVRGHRAHHRYTDTDLDPYSAQKGLFYSHIGWLLMKPRRKSGIVDMSDLVNDPSVQWQYRNLAILNVTMGFVFPWLVCGLGWGDYRGGYFYAAVLRLLIVHHVTFCVNSLAHYLGDTTFDDKHTPRDHFITAFITLGEGYHNFHHEFPCDYRNALKWFQYDPTKWTIWLFEKLGLAYNLKRFPDNEIRKGEYAMKRKALDKFGQIIIWPKDEEELPVISFEEYQDLASKDTGRVLILIAGFVHDVSNFIDSHPGGRDLLKDHVGKDATVPFHGGIHEHSTAAHNTLAMMRVAICKHGGEVEHLKKQFGHFHTPTPIST
;
A
#
# COMPACT_ATOMS: atom_id res chain seq x y z
N MET A 1 53.07 20.66 -24.39
CA MET A 1 54.02 19.83 -23.63
C MET A 1 53.57 18.38 -23.76
N ILE A 2 54.36 17.60 -24.48
CA ILE A 2 54.23 16.17 -24.74
C ILE A 2 54.63 15.42 -23.46
N PHE A 3 53.91 14.37 -23.07
CA PHE A 3 54.41 13.10 -22.48
C PHE A 3 53.21 12.13 -22.48
N ALA A 4 53.12 11.20 -23.44
CA ALA A 4 53.76 9.88 -23.51
C ALA A 4 52.99 8.83 -22.70
N GLU A 5 52.38 7.90 -23.45
CA GLU A 5 51.65 6.71 -23.01
C GLU A 5 52.54 5.75 -22.21
N ASP A 6 51.99 5.19 -21.14
CA ASP A 6 52.45 3.90 -20.61
C ASP A 6 51.29 2.90 -20.60
N LYS A 7 51.54 1.74 -21.22
CA LYS A 7 50.58 0.66 -21.48
C LYS A 7 50.80 -0.44 -20.45
N THR A 8 49.91 -0.57 -19.48
CA THR A 8 49.73 -1.83 -18.75
C THR A 8 48.26 -2.16 -18.58
N LYS A 9 47.84 -3.23 -19.27
CA LYS A 9 46.54 -3.88 -19.17
C LYS A 9 46.28 -4.32 -17.73
N ASN A 10 45.14 -3.91 -17.17
CA ASN A 10 44.42 -4.69 -16.18
C ASN A 10 42.93 -4.57 -16.47
N SER A 11 42.34 -5.67 -16.95
CA SER A 11 40.92 -5.82 -17.23
C SER A 11 40.15 -5.88 -15.91
N CYS A 12 39.59 -4.76 -15.49
CA CYS A 12 38.50 -4.73 -14.52
C CYS A 12 37.22 -4.40 -15.30
N SER A 13 36.41 -5.41 -15.56
CA SER A 13 35.11 -5.27 -16.22
C SER A 13 34.13 -4.59 -15.26
N THR A 14 34.12 -3.27 -15.25
CA THR A 14 32.98 -2.48 -14.76
C THR A 14 31.80 -2.70 -15.70
N VAL A 15 30.84 -3.51 -15.26
CA VAL A 15 29.54 -3.63 -15.92
C VAL A 15 28.82 -2.29 -15.76
N SER A 16 28.86 -1.46 -16.80
CA SER A 16 28.06 -0.26 -16.93
C SER A 16 26.58 -0.65 -17.01
N TYR A 17 25.82 -0.41 -15.94
CA TYR A 17 24.37 -0.53 -15.96
C TYR A 17 23.79 0.69 -16.68
N ILE A 18 23.70 0.61 -18.01
CA ILE A 18 22.90 1.54 -18.81
C ILE A 18 21.43 1.09 -18.63
N PRO A 19 20.53 1.92 -18.07
CA PRO A 19 19.13 1.54 -17.98
C PRO A 19 18.56 1.48 -19.39
N ARG A 20 18.30 0.26 -19.88
CA ARG A 20 17.47 0.04 -21.07
C ARG A 20 16.10 0.65 -20.81
N SER A 21 15.63 1.40 -21.79
CA SER A 21 14.23 1.80 -22.08
C SER A 21 13.20 1.49 -20.99
N LEU A 22 12.53 2.52 -20.47
CA LEU A 22 11.34 2.38 -19.62
C LEU A 22 10.41 1.30 -20.20
N ASP A 23 10.34 0.17 -19.52
CA ASP A 23 9.39 -0.87 -19.84
C ASP A 23 8.00 -0.40 -19.38
N LEU A 24 7.18 0.03 -20.33
CA LEU A 24 5.79 0.43 -20.11
C LEU A 24 4.92 -0.73 -19.61
N SER A 25 5.42 -1.98 -19.59
CA SER A 25 4.73 -3.11 -18.95
C SER A 25 4.63 -2.96 -17.42
N ILE A 26 5.45 -2.09 -16.81
CA ILE A 26 5.34 -1.76 -15.37
C ILE A 26 4.05 -0.94 -15.10
N LEU A 27 3.45 -0.32 -16.13
CA LEU A 27 2.12 0.31 -16.03
C LEU A 27 0.96 -0.68 -16.18
N THR A 28 1.21 -1.93 -16.57
CA THR A 28 0.21 -2.99 -16.44
C THR A 28 0.17 -3.49 -15.00
N VAL A 29 -0.53 -2.73 -14.17
CA VAL A 29 -1.02 -3.20 -12.88
C VAL A 29 -1.73 -4.51 -13.13
N LYS A 30 -1.19 -5.62 -12.59
CA LYS A 30 -1.93 -6.88 -12.50
C LYS A 30 -3.27 -6.52 -11.88
N GLN A 31 -4.33 -6.64 -12.68
CA GLN A 31 -5.69 -6.50 -12.16
C GLN A 31 -5.77 -7.39 -10.90
N PRO A 32 -6.32 -6.89 -9.78
CA PRO A 32 -6.66 -7.75 -8.67
C PRO A 32 -7.39 -8.95 -9.27
N LYS A 33 -7.00 -10.17 -8.85
CA LYS A 33 -7.75 -11.36 -9.28
C LYS A 33 -9.23 -11.02 -9.07
N PRO A 34 -10.09 -11.21 -10.09
CA PRO A 34 -11.52 -11.19 -9.85
C PRO A 34 -11.77 -12.04 -8.61
N LEU A 35 -12.67 -11.60 -7.72
CA LEU A 35 -13.26 -12.50 -6.72
C LEU A 35 -13.42 -13.86 -7.40
N PRO A 36 -12.93 -14.96 -6.80
CA PRO A 36 -12.94 -16.26 -7.44
C PRO A 36 -14.30 -16.44 -8.07
N GLN A 37 -14.35 -16.48 -9.41
CA GLN A 37 -15.56 -16.84 -10.11
C GLN A 37 -15.93 -18.19 -9.51
N LEU A 38 -17.01 -18.20 -8.74
CA LEU A 38 -17.49 -19.35 -7.97
C LEU A 38 -17.56 -20.52 -8.94
N LYS A 39 -16.50 -21.33 -8.94
CA LYS A 39 -16.44 -22.58 -9.67
C LYS A 39 -17.31 -23.53 -8.87
N THR A 40 -18.55 -23.68 -9.31
CA THR A 40 -19.47 -24.76 -8.95
C THR A 40 -19.48 -25.07 -7.46
N THR A 41 -19.91 -24.09 -6.67
CA THR A 41 -20.35 -24.30 -5.29
C THR A 41 -21.61 -25.15 -5.30
N SER A 42 -21.73 -26.09 -4.35
CA SER A 42 -23.00 -26.80 -4.17
C SER A 42 -24.10 -25.78 -3.89
N SER A 43 -25.34 -26.05 -4.29
CA SER A 43 -26.47 -25.11 -4.09
C SER A 43 -26.61 -24.68 -2.62
N GLU A 44 -26.19 -25.53 -1.68
CA GLU A 44 -26.20 -25.28 -0.24
C GLU A 44 -25.12 -24.27 0.20
N GLU A 45 -23.91 -24.33 -0.38
CA GLU A 45 -22.83 -23.37 -0.09
C GLU A 45 -23.17 -21.96 -0.62
N GLU A 46 -23.74 -21.87 -1.82
CA GLU A 46 -24.21 -20.59 -2.37
C GLU A 46 -25.30 -19.97 -1.50
N GLU A 47 -26.28 -20.78 -1.09
CA GLU A 47 -27.36 -20.34 -0.21
C GLU A 47 -26.83 -19.87 1.15
N TYR A 48 -25.87 -20.60 1.74
CA TYR A 48 -25.23 -20.20 2.98
C TYR A 48 -24.48 -18.86 2.85
N ILE A 49 -23.73 -18.65 1.77
CA ILE A 49 -23.00 -17.40 1.53
C ILE A 49 -23.98 -16.25 1.36
N ILE A 50 -25.01 -16.39 0.52
CA ILE A 50 -26.01 -15.34 0.29
C ILE A 50 -26.75 -15.00 1.59
N LYS A 51 -27.09 -16.02 2.39
CA LYS A 51 -27.76 -15.82 3.67
C LYS A 51 -26.88 -15.07 4.68
N ASN A 52 -25.57 -15.31 4.72
CA ASN A 52 -24.68 -14.75 5.74
C ASN A 52 -23.83 -13.55 5.29
N ASN A 53 -23.79 -13.24 3.99
CA ASN A 53 -23.07 -12.09 3.44
C ASN A 53 -24.04 -11.00 2.99
N TYR A 54 -24.02 -9.85 3.67
CA TYR A 54 -24.87 -8.72 3.35
C TYR A 54 -24.70 -8.25 1.89
N VAL A 55 -23.46 -8.15 1.40
CA VAL A 55 -23.18 -7.67 0.03
C VAL A 55 -23.77 -8.64 -0.98
N ALA A 56 -23.53 -9.94 -0.84
CA ALA A 56 -24.07 -10.96 -1.73
C ALA A 56 -25.61 -10.92 -1.76
N ARG A 57 -26.25 -10.81 -0.58
CA ARG A 57 -27.70 -10.70 -0.46
C ARG A 57 -28.25 -9.44 -1.13
N THR A 58 -27.61 -8.29 -0.92
CA THR A 58 -28.04 -7.03 -1.52
C THR A 58 -27.90 -7.07 -3.04
N LEU A 59 -26.77 -7.58 -3.56
CA LEU A 59 -26.55 -7.68 -5.01
C LEU A 59 -27.51 -8.66 -5.70
N LEU A 60 -28.01 -9.68 -4.99
CA LEU A 60 -29.04 -10.58 -5.51
C LEU A 60 -30.39 -9.87 -5.72
N HIS A 61 -30.77 -8.97 -4.81
CA HIS A 61 -32.07 -8.31 -4.82
C HIS A 61 -32.08 -6.94 -5.49
N GLU A 62 -30.90 -6.35 -5.73
CA GLU A 62 -30.75 -5.05 -6.36
C GLU A 62 -30.46 -5.21 -7.87
N PRO A 63 -31.42 -4.93 -8.76
CA PRO A 63 -31.18 -5.10 -10.19
C PRO A 63 -30.15 -4.10 -10.72
N GLU A 64 -29.29 -4.56 -11.64
CA GLU A 64 -28.44 -3.66 -12.40
C GLU A 64 -29.20 -2.93 -13.49
N LEU A 65 -28.70 -1.74 -13.85
CA LEU A 65 -29.02 -1.13 -15.13
C LEU A 65 -28.68 -2.10 -16.29
N PRO A 66 -29.41 -2.03 -17.42
CA PRO A 66 -29.12 -2.86 -18.58
C PRO A 66 -27.64 -2.78 -19.02
N PRO A 67 -27.10 -3.84 -19.64
CA PRO A 67 -25.76 -3.82 -20.21
C PRO A 67 -25.58 -2.63 -21.16
N LEU A 68 -24.39 -2.05 -21.15
CA LEU A 68 -24.03 -0.97 -22.07
C LEU A 68 -23.96 -1.51 -23.50
N THR A 69 -24.77 -0.95 -24.38
CA THR A 69 -24.80 -1.26 -25.81
C THR A 69 -24.65 0.02 -26.63
N TRP A 70 -24.25 -0.11 -27.89
CA TRP A 70 -24.22 1.01 -28.85
C TRP A 70 -25.57 1.71 -29.00
N SER A 71 -26.68 1.02 -28.74
CA SER A 71 -28.03 1.56 -28.83
C SER A 71 -28.52 2.27 -27.55
N ASN A 72 -27.87 2.07 -26.40
CA ASN A 72 -28.35 2.59 -25.11
C ASN A 72 -27.34 3.42 -24.31
N TRP A 73 -26.07 3.50 -24.72
CA TRP A 73 -25.01 4.14 -23.94
C TRP A 73 -25.36 5.58 -23.51
N TYR A 74 -25.92 6.38 -24.43
CA TYR A 74 -26.30 7.78 -24.18
C TYR A 74 -27.38 7.93 -23.11
N LYS A 75 -28.20 6.89 -22.86
CA LYS A 75 -29.21 6.89 -21.79
C LYS A 75 -28.59 6.68 -20.41
N GLN A 76 -27.40 6.07 -20.37
CA GLN A 76 -26.66 5.77 -19.14
C GLN A 76 -25.67 6.87 -18.76
N VAL A 77 -25.46 7.86 -19.63
CA VAL A 77 -24.68 9.06 -19.32
C VAL A 77 -25.47 9.97 -18.39
N ASP A 78 -24.80 10.49 -17.36
CA ASP A 78 -25.27 11.60 -16.53
C ASP A 78 -24.92 12.91 -17.24
N TRP A 79 -25.75 13.30 -18.21
CA TRP A 79 -25.49 14.46 -19.08
C TRP A 79 -25.21 15.78 -18.32
N PRO A 80 -25.96 16.14 -17.25
CA PRO A 80 -25.66 17.35 -16.50
C PRO A 80 -24.23 17.36 -15.93
N LYS A 81 -23.81 16.29 -15.25
CA LYS A 81 -22.44 16.18 -14.70
C LYS A 81 -21.40 16.13 -15.81
N THR A 82 -21.69 15.39 -16.88
CA THR A 82 -20.79 15.23 -18.02
C THR A 82 -20.54 16.53 -18.75
N ILE A 83 -21.56 17.37 -18.95
CA ILE A 83 -21.40 18.68 -19.59
C ILE A 83 -20.58 19.61 -18.70
N VAL A 84 -20.87 19.65 -17.39
CA VAL A 84 -20.13 20.52 -16.46
C VAL A 84 -18.66 20.11 -16.36
N LEU A 85 -18.37 18.85 -16.02
CA LEU A 85 -17.00 18.36 -15.88
C LEU A 85 -16.26 18.26 -17.23
N GLY A 86 -16.98 17.97 -18.31
CA GLY A 86 -16.42 17.85 -19.65
C GLY A 86 -16.10 19.21 -20.28
N SER A 87 -16.85 20.27 -19.97
CA SER A 87 -16.59 21.62 -20.49
C SER A 87 -15.47 22.36 -19.73
N GLU A 88 -15.30 22.07 -18.44
CA GLU A 88 -14.30 22.67 -17.57
C GLU A 88 -12.87 22.72 -18.16
N PRO A 89 -12.28 21.62 -18.68
CA PRO A 89 -10.93 21.66 -19.26
C PRO A 89 -10.84 22.56 -20.50
N PHE A 90 -11.90 22.66 -21.31
CA PHE A 90 -11.90 23.55 -22.49
C PHE A 90 -11.95 25.02 -22.08
N ILE A 91 -12.75 25.37 -21.05
CA ILE A 91 -12.82 26.73 -20.51
C ILE A 91 -11.48 27.11 -19.86
N ALA A 92 -10.87 26.20 -19.10
CA ALA A 92 -9.56 26.40 -18.51
C ALA A 92 -8.49 26.61 -19.60
N PHE A 93 -8.48 25.79 -20.65
CA PHE A 93 -7.55 25.90 -21.76
C PHE A 93 -7.71 27.23 -22.51
N TYR A 94 -8.95 27.62 -22.84
CA TYR A 94 -9.24 28.94 -23.41
C TYR A 94 -8.72 30.06 -22.50
N GLY A 95 -8.94 29.95 -21.20
CA GLY A 95 -8.44 30.89 -20.20
C GLY A 95 -6.92 31.04 -20.22
N ILE A 96 -6.19 29.92 -20.25
CA ILE A 96 -4.72 29.88 -20.36
C ILE A 96 -4.24 30.57 -21.63
N CYS A 97 -4.91 30.36 -22.77
CA CYS A 97 -4.51 30.94 -24.05
C CYS A 97 -4.83 32.44 -24.20
N THR A 98 -5.81 32.96 -23.45
CA THR A 98 -6.38 34.30 -23.70
C THR A 98 -6.28 35.26 -22.52
N THR A 99 -5.72 34.83 -21.40
CA THR A 99 -5.60 35.66 -20.20
C THR A 99 -4.12 35.89 -19.91
N PRO A 100 -3.66 37.15 -19.76
CA PRO A 100 -2.29 37.42 -19.35
C PRO A 100 -1.99 36.89 -17.95
N PHE A 101 -0.74 36.49 -17.72
CA PHE A 101 -0.30 36.07 -16.39
C PHE A 101 -0.08 37.27 -15.48
N VAL A 102 -0.77 37.27 -14.34
CA VAL A 102 -0.54 38.20 -13.22
C VAL A 102 -0.08 37.37 -12.03
N TRP A 103 1.12 37.65 -11.51
CA TRP A 103 1.75 36.78 -10.52
C TRP A 103 0.95 36.72 -9.21
N GLN A 104 0.31 37.83 -8.79
CA GLN A 104 -0.56 37.87 -7.62
C GLN A 104 -1.75 36.90 -7.78
N THR A 105 -2.36 36.88 -8.97
CA THR A 105 -3.43 35.94 -9.31
C THR A 105 -2.96 34.50 -9.25
N LEU A 106 -1.76 34.19 -9.75
CA LEU A 106 -1.23 32.82 -9.71
C LEU A 106 -0.94 32.36 -8.27
N VAL A 107 -0.34 33.22 -7.45
CA VAL A 107 -0.10 32.94 -6.02
C VAL A 107 -1.43 32.74 -5.30
N PHE A 108 -2.41 33.61 -5.53
CA PHE A 108 -3.74 33.47 -4.94
C PHE A 108 -4.46 32.22 -5.43
N THR A 109 -4.33 31.86 -6.71
CA THR A 109 -4.88 30.63 -7.30
C THR A 109 -4.35 29.41 -6.55
N PHE A 110 -3.04 29.36 -6.28
CA PHE A 110 -2.42 28.28 -5.51
C PHE A 110 -2.93 28.24 -4.05
N ILE A 111 -2.92 29.38 -3.35
CA ILE A 111 -3.40 29.47 -1.96
C ILE A 111 -4.87 29.07 -1.87
N TRP A 112 -5.71 29.55 -2.78
CA TRP A 112 -7.13 29.24 -2.81
C TRP A 112 -7.40 27.77 -3.15
N GLY A 113 -6.65 27.20 -4.11
CA GLY A 113 -6.66 25.78 -4.40
C GLY A 113 -6.25 24.93 -3.19
N TRP A 114 -5.21 25.35 -2.47
CA TRP A 114 -4.76 24.70 -1.26
C TRP A 114 -5.81 24.74 -0.14
N LEU A 115 -6.41 25.90 0.13
CA LEU A 115 -7.43 26.05 1.17
C LEU A 115 -8.70 25.25 0.86
N THR A 116 -9.16 25.26 -0.39
CA THR A 116 -10.33 24.48 -0.83
C THR A 116 -10.03 22.98 -0.82
N GLY A 117 -8.85 22.55 -1.27
CA GLY A 117 -8.41 21.15 -1.18
C GLY A 117 -8.28 20.67 0.28
N LEU A 118 -7.64 21.47 1.15
CA LEU A 118 -7.48 21.19 2.57
C LEU A 118 -8.83 21.10 3.30
N SER A 119 -9.85 21.82 2.85
CA SER A 119 -11.20 21.72 3.42
C SER A 119 -11.91 20.41 3.07
N ILE A 120 -11.56 19.78 1.95
CA ILE A 120 -12.02 18.42 1.62
C ILE A 120 -11.35 17.42 2.56
N THR A 121 -10.03 17.48 2.70
CA THR A 121 -9.26 16.51 3.50
C THR A 121 -9.49 16.70 5.01
N ALA A 122 -9.36 17.91 5.54
CA ALA A 122 -9.59 18.18 6.96
C ALA A 122 -11.09 18.14 7.32
N GLY A 123 -11.93 18.74 6.47
CA GLY A 123 -13.37 18.88 6.73
C GLY A 123 -14.17 17.65 6.29
N TYR A 124 -14.49 17.54 5.01
CA TYR A 124 -15.43 16.52 4.51
C TYR A 124 -14.97 15.11 4.88
N HIS A 125 -13.68 14.84 4.71
CA HIS A 125 -13.08 13.54 4.93
C HIS A 125 -12.84 13.25 6.42
N ARG A 126 -11.86 13.90 7.05
CA ARG A 126 -11.41 13.53 8.40
C ARG A 126 -12.41 13.94 9.50
N LEU A 127 -12.95 15.16 9.44
CA LEU A 127 -13.91 15.66 10.44
C LEU A 127 -15.30 15.01 10.29
N PHE A 128 -15.90 15.07 9.10
CA PHE A 128 -17.29 14.65 8.91
C PHE A 128 -17.43 13.16 8.55
N ALA A 129 -16.62 12.63 7.61
CA ALA A 129 -16.76 11.22 7.22
C ALA A 129 -16.27 10.26 8.31
N HIS A 130 -15.06 10.49 8.81
CA HIS A 130 -14.38 9.57 9.75
C HIS A 130 -14.49 9.97 11.21
N ARG A 131 -14.89 11.21 11.51
CA ARG A 131 -14.99 11.73 12.88
C ARG A 131 -13.67 11.50 13.63
N SER A 132 -12.55 11.72 12.95
CA SER A 132 -11.21 11.48 13.50
C SER A 132 -10.76 12.59 14.44
N TYR A 133 -11.47 13.71 14.45
CA TYR A 133 -11.37 14.76 15.45
C TYR A 133 -12.71 15.49 15.61
N GLN A 134 -12.79 16.41 16.55
CA GLN A 134 -13.93 17.30 16.73
C GLN A 134 -13.49 18.76 16.55
N GLY A 135 -14.28 19.56 15.86
CA GLY A 135 -14.02 20.98 15.64
C GLY A 135 -15.05 21.85 16.36
N ILE A 136 -14.63 23.00 16.87
CA ILE A 136 -15.57 24.01 17.37
C ILE A 136 -16.48 24.51 16.23
N LEU A 137 -17.60 25.13 16.59
CA LEU A 137 -18.60 25.54 15.62
C LEU A 137 -18.05 26.48 14.51
N PRO A 138 -17.25 27.53 14.81
CA PRO A 138 -16.63 28.35 13.77
C PRO A 138 -15.77 27.56 12.78
N LEU A 139 -14.94 26.63 13.26
CA LEU A 139 -14.08 25.81 12.40
C LEU A 139 -14.91 24.97 11.43
N ARG A 140 -16.02 24.38 11.91
CA ARG A 140 -16.93 23.58 11.07
C ARG A 140 -17.52 24.42 9.94
N TYR A 141 -18.03 25.62 10.23
CA TYR A 141 -18.56 26.51 9.20
C TYR A 141 -17.49 26.97 8.21
N ILE A 142 -16.28 27.30 8.67
CA ILE A 142 -15.17 27.68 7.79
C ILE A 142 -14.82 26.53 6.83
N LEU A 143 -14.68 25.30 7.34
CA LEU A 143 -14.38 24.13 6.50
C LEU A 143 -15.53 23.82 5.53
N LEU A 144 -16.79 24.01 5.93
CA LEU A 144 -17.95 23.84 5.03
C LEU A 144 -18.03 24.91 3.94
N LEU A 145 -17.65 26.17 4.26
CA LEU A 145 -17.59 27.28 3.31
C LEU A 145 -16.48 27.07 2.28
N LEU A 146 -15.27 26.76 2.75
CA LEU A 146 -14.14 26.43 1.87
C LEU A 146 -14.44 25.16 1.04
N GLY A 147 -15.10 24.17 1.66
CA GLY A 147 -15.51 22.93 1.00
C GLY A 147 -16.50 23.17 -0.13
N ALA A 148 -17.46 24.08 0.05
CA ALA A 148 -18.35 24.50 -1.04
C ALA A 148 -17.58 25.19 -2.19
N GLY A 149 -16.48 25.89 -1.87
CA GLY A 149 -15.56 26.46 -2.85
C GLY A 149 -14.88 25.44 -3.76
N SER A 150 -14.82 24.16 -3.37
CA SER A 150 -14.31 23.07 -4.22
C SER A 150 -15.32 22.56 -5.26
N VAL A 151 -16.61 22.89 -5.11
CA VAL A 151 -17.71 22.46 -6.00
C VAL A 151 -17.90 20.93 -6.09
N GLN A 152 -17.40 20.17 -5.10
CA GLN A 152 -17.53 18.70 -5.06
C GLN A 152 -18.82 18.18 -4.39
N GLY A 153 -19.90 18.96 -4.48
CA GLY A 153 -21.16 18.67 -3.82
C GLY A 153 -21.20 19.05 -2.34
N SER A 154 -22.33 18.76 -1.68
CA SER A 154 -22.47 18.99 -0.23
C SER A 154 -21.64 18.00 0.57
N ALA A 155 -21.24 18.39 1.78
CA ALA A 155 -20.65 17.49 2.76
C ALA A 155 -21.54 16.25 2.99
N LEU A 156 -22.86 16.42 3.01
CA LEU A 156 -23.80 15.31 3.18
C LEU A 156 -23.71 14.28 2.03
N TRP A 157 -23.67 14.73 0.77
CA TRP A 157 -23.55 13.85 -0.38
C TRP A 157 -22.16 13.19 -0.45
N TRP A 158 -21.11 13.98 -0.24
CA TRP A 158 -19.72 13.53 -0.30
C TRP A 158 -19.44 12.47 0.77
N VAL A 159 -19.83 12.74 2.03
CA VAL A 159 -19.61 11.82 3.16
C VAL A 159 -20.38 10.52 3.00
N ARG A 160 -21.60 10.57 2.46
CA ARG A 160 -22.36 9.34 2.16
C ARG A 160 -21.60 8.46 1.19
N GLY A 161 -21.12 9.03 0.08
CA GLY A 161 -20.34 8.30 -0.92
C GLY A 161 -19.06 7.73 -0.30
N HIS A 162 -18.35 8.53 0.48
CA HIS A 162 -17.10 8.13 1.12
C HIS A 162 -17.26 7.03 2.17
N ARG A 163 -18.27 7.12 3.03
CA ARG A 163 -18.58 6.04 3.99
C ARG A 163 -18.97 4.75 3.26
N ALA A 164 -19.72 4.85 2.16
CA ALA A 164 -20.09 3.68 1.38
C ALA A 164 -18.88 3.06 0.69
N HIS A 165 -17.97 3.89 0.18
CA HIS A 165 -16.69 3.44 -0.36
C HIS A 165 -15.91 2.62 0.67
N HIS A 166 -15.65 3.14 1.88
CA HIS A 166 -14.93 2.37 2.92
C HIS A 166 -15.63 1.09 3.35
N ARG A 167 -16.96 1.11 3.47
CA ARG A 167 -17.72 -0.04 3.96
C ARG A 167 -17.78 -1.17 2.92
N TYR A 168 -17.77 -0.81 1.64
CA TYR A 168 -18.04 -1.71 0.54
C TYR A 168 -16.89 -1.74 -0.49
N THR A 169 -15.67 -1.33 -0.08
CA THR A 169 -14.48 -1.19 -0.94
C THR A 169 -14.34 -2.39 -1.86
N ASP A 170 -14.07 -2.13 -3.14
CA ASP A 170 -13.86 -3.15 -4.17
C ASP A 170 -15.08 -4.06 -4.48
N THR A 171 -16.28 -3.71 -4.01
CA THR A 171 -17.53 -4.40 -4.40
C THR A 171 -18.37 -3.56 -5.35
N ASP A 172 -19.46 -4.13 -5.88
CA ASP A 172 -20.40 -3.38 -6.72
C ASP A 172 -21.25 -2.35 -5.97
N LEU A 173 -21.23 -2.37 -4.63
CA LEU A 173 -21.89 -1.39 -3.77
C LEU A 173 -21.01 -0.16 -3.48
N ASP A 174 -19.71 -0.22 -3.81
CA ASP A 174 -18.80 0.91 -3.79
C ASP A 174 -19.07 1.85 -4.98
N PRO A 175 -19.41 3.13 -4.72
CA PRO A 175 -19.81 4.08 -5.76
C PRO A 175 -18.73 4.37 -6.80
N TYR A 176 -17.44 4.21 -6.46
CA TYR A 176 -16.32 4.51 -7.35
C TYR A 176 -15.23 3.44 -7.29
N SER A 177 -15.66 2.18 -7.15
CA SER A 177 -14.81 0.99 -7.09
C SER A 177 -13.69 0.98 -8.14
N ALA A 178 -12.46 0.82 -7.65
CA ALA A 178 -11.27 0.68 -8.48
C ALA A 178 -11.31 -0.57 -9.37
N GLN A 179 -12.07 -1.60 -9.00
CA GLN A 179 -12.25 -2.83 -9.79
C GLN A 179 -12.90 -2.56 -11.16
N LYS A 180 -13.62 -1.44 -11.31
CA LYS A 180 -14.25 -1.03 -12.58
C LYS A 180 -13.28 -0.29 -13.52
N GLY A 181 -12.01 -0.15 -13.13
CA GLY A 181 -10.95 0.43 -13.95
C GLY A 181 -10.55 1.84 -13.51
N LEU A 182 -9.34 2.24 -13.92
CA LEU A 182 -8.72 3.51 -13.57
C LEU A 182 -9.57 4.71 -14.02
N PHE A 183 -10.07 4.69 -15.26
CA PHE A 183 -10.90 5.78 -15.78
C PHE A 183 -12.22 5.91 -15.01
N TYR A 184 -12.85 4.77 -14.68
CA TYR A 184 -14.11 4.76 -13.95
C TYR A 184 -13.94 5.35 -12.54
N SER A 185 -12.96 4.85 -11.79
CA SER A 185 -12.66 5.32 -10.42
C SER A 185 -12.15 6.77 -10.39
N HIS A 186 -11.47 7.24 -11.44
CA HIS A 186 -11.04 8.64 -11.53
C HIS A 186 -12.22 9.58 -11.77
N ILE A 187 -12.97 9.40 -12.87
CA ILE A 187 -14.04 10.35 -13.26
C ILE A 187 -15.28 9.67 -13.80
N GLY A 188 -15.18 8.47 -14.38
CA GLY A 188 -16.30 7.80 -15.04
C GLY A 188 -17.51 7.55 -14.15
N TRP A 189 -17.31 7.36 -12.83
CA TRP A 189 -18.39 7.22 -11.85
C TRP A 189 -19.26 8.49 -11.70
N LEU A 190 -18.73 9.66 -12.04
CA LEU A 190 -19.48 10.93 -12.07
C LEU A 190 -20.17 11.14 -13.42
N LEU A 191 -19.60 10.62 -14.50
CA LEU A 191 -20.11 10.80 -15.87
C LEU A 191 -21.23 9.81 -16.21
N MET A 192 -21.27 8.66 -15.54
CA MET A 192 -22.23 7.59 -15.80
C MET A 192 -23.22 7.46 -14.65
N LYS A 193 -24.46 7.12 -14.96
CA LYS A 193 -25.45 6.75 -13.95
C LYS A 193 -24.95 5.50 -13.20
N PRO A 194 -25.04 5.46 -11.86
CA PRO A 194 -24.66 4.28 -11.08
C PRO A 194 -25.41 3.05 -11.57
N ARG A 195 -24.66 1.98 -11.91
CA ARG A 195 -25.26 0.72 -12.39
C ARG A 195 -26.13 0.03 -11.34
N ARG A 196 -25.82 0.25 -10.06
CA ARG A 196 -26.58 -0.15 -8.87
C ARG A 196 -26.63 1.02 -7.90
N LYS A 197 -27.54 1.04 -6.93
CA LYS A 197 -27.47 2.02 -5.85
C LYS A 197 -26.26 1.66 -4.98
N SER A 198 -25.61 2.70 -4.50
CA SER A 198 -24.52 2.55 -3.54
C SER A 198 -25.06 1.97 -2.23
N GLY A 199 -24.22 1.18 -1.55
CA GLY A 199 -24.57 0.50 -0.32
C GLY A 199 -25.01 1.46 0.81
N ILE A 200 -25.73 0.89 1.78
CA ILE A 200 -26.34 1.65 2.87
C ILE A 200 -25.29 2.01 3.93
N VAL A 201 -25.29 3.26 4.37
CA VAL A 201 -24.42 3.74 5.45
C VAL A 201 -25.20 4.63 6.41
N ASP A 202 -24.77 4.65 7.67
CA ASP A 202 -25.32 5.56 8.66
C ASP A 202 -24.88 7.00 8.37
N MET A 203 -25.86 7.90 8.39
CA MET A 203 -25.71 9.35 8.14
C MET A 203 -26.43 10.17 9.21
N SER A 204 -26.94 9.53 10.26
CA SER A 204 -27.76 10.16 11.31
C SER A 204 -27.03 11.33 11.99
N ASP A 205 -25.73 11.22 12.16
CA ASP A 205 -24.89 12.26 12.74
C ASP A 205 -24.81 13.53 11.87
N LEU A 206 -24.71 13.40 10.54
CA LEU A 206 -24.69 14.54 9.61
C LEU A 206 -26.08 15.12 9.34
N VAL A 207 -27.12 14.27 9.34
CA VAL A 207 -28.51 14.71 9.18
C VAL A 207 -28.91 15.60 10.37
N ASN A 208 -28.43 15.27 11.57
CA ASN A 208 -28.71 16.02 12.79
C ASN A 208 -27.72 17.16 13.07
N ASP A 209 -26.73 17.39 12.20
CA ASP A 209 -25.75 18.46 12.35
C ASP A 209 -26.25 19.77 11.70
N PRO A 210 -26.54 20.83 12.50
CA PRO A 210 -27.07 22.08 11.96
C PRO A 210 -26.13 22.77 10.97
N SER A 211 -24.82 22.63 11.15
CA SER A 211 -23.82 23.26 10.26
C SER A 211 -23.81 22.60 8.88
N VAL A 212 -23.88 21.26 8.84
CA VAL A 212 -23.98 20.49 7.59
C VAL A 212 -25.32 20.73 6.90
N GLN A 213 -26.42 20.78 7.66
CA GLN A 213 -27.74 21.09 7.11
C GLN A 213 -27.82 22.52 6.55
N TRP A 214 -27.18 23.49 7.22
CA TRP A 214 -27.05 24.84 6.69
C TRP A 214 -26.32 24.86 5.35
N GLN A 215 -25.18 24.16 5.24
CA GLN A 215 -24.44 24.08 3.98
C GLN A 215 -25.29 23.40 2.89
N TYR A 216 -25.95 22.30 3.21
CA TYR A 216 -26.79 21.56 2.28
C TYR A 216 -27.91 22.42 1.70
N ARG A 217 -28.62 23.20 2.53
CA ARG A 217 -29.70 24.09 2.11
C ARG A 217 -29.22 25.26 1.25
N ASN A 218 -28.00 25.73 1.48
CA ASN A 218 -27.43 26.91 0.81
C ASN A 218 -26.41 26.53 -0.29
N LEU A 219 -26.25 25.24 -0.62
CA LEU A 219 -25.13 24.72 -1.41
C LEU A 219 -24.97 25.43 -2.76
N ALA A 220 -26.07 25.65 -3.49
CA ALA A 220 -26.01 26.27 -4.80
C ALA A 220 -25.42 27.69 -4.74
N ILE A 221 -25.86 28.48 -3.76
CA ILE A 221 -25.34 29.83 -3.53
C ILE A 221 -23.88 29.76 -3.09
N LEU A 222 -23.55 28.89 -2.13
CA LEU A 222 -22.18 28.73 -1.63
C LEU A 222 -21.19 28.27 -2.70
N ASN A 223 -21.58 27.36 -3.60
CA ASN A 223 -20.74 26.90 -4.69
C ASN A 223 -20.45 28.02 -5.69
N VAL A 224 -21.46 28.82 -6.04
CA VAL A 224 -21.26 29.97 -6.95
C VAL A 224 -20.40 31.03 -6.27
N THR A 225 -20.70 31.37 -5.01
CA THR A 225 -19.99 32.44 -4.31
C THR A 225 -18.56 32.06 -4.00
N MET A 226 -18.33 30.92 -3.34
CA MET A 226 -16.98 30.50 -2.94
C MET A 226 -16.18 29.92 -4.12
N GLY A 227 -16.85 29.25 -5.06
CA GLY A 227 -16.20 28.65 -6.23
C GLY A 227 -15.80 29.67 -7.29
N PHE A 228 -16.58 30.73 -7.50
CA PHE A 228 -16.38 31.65 -8.63
C PHE A 228 -16.34 33.13 -8.23
N VAL A 229 -17.34 33.63 -7.50
CA VAL A 229 -17.47 35.07 -7.21
C VAL A 229 -16.37 35.57 -6.28
N PHE A 230 -16.05 34.82 -5.23
CA PHE A 230 -15.03 35.18 -4.26
C PHE A 230 -13.64 35.30 -4.91
N PRO A 231 -13.10 34.27 -5.60
CA PRO A 231 -11.80 34.42 -6.25
C PRO A 231 -11.78 35.51 -7.34
N TRP A 232 -12.88 35.69 -8.06
CA TRP A 232 -13.04 36.77 -9.05
C TRP A 232 -12.95 38.16 -8.41
N LEU A 233 -13.69 38.39 -7.31
CA LEU A 233 -13.67 39.66 -6.58
C LEU A 233 -12.33 39.93 -5.91
N VAL A 234 -11.68 38.92 -5.31
CA VAL A 234 -10.38 39.09 -4.66
C VAL A 234 -9.33 39.57 -5.67
N CYS A 235 -9.25 38.94 -6.85
CA CYS A 235 -8.27 39.34 -7.85
C CYS A 235 -8.62 40.71 -8.48
N GLY A 236 -9.91 40.93 -8.77
CA GLY A 236 -10.39 42.15 -9.38
C GLY A 236 -10.30 43.38 -8.49
N LEU A 237 -10.76 43.29 -7.24
CA LEU A 237 -10.70 44.40 -6.27
C LEU A 237 -9.31 44.54 -5.64
N GLY A 238 -8.55 43.44 -5.51
CA GLY A 238 -7.22 43.45 -4.90
C GLY A 238 -6.15 44.08 -5.79
N TRP A 239 -6.06 43.64 -7.05
CA TRP A 239 -5.01 44.09 -7.98
C TRP A 239 -5.50 44.28 -9.43
N GLY A 240 -6.82 44.42 -9.64
CA GLY A 240 -7.39 44.77 -10.94
C GLY A 240 -7.56 43.62 -11.94
N ASP A 241 -7.23 42.39 -11.57
CA ASP A 241 -7.23 41.25 -12.49
C ASP A 241 -8.51 40.39 -12.39
N TYR A 242 -9.64 40.96 -12.81
CA TYR A 242 -10.92 40.25 -12.86
C TYR A 242 -10.88 39.04 -13.82
N ARG A 243 -10.18 39.16 -14.96
CA ARG A 243 -10.12 38.10 -15.96
C ARG A 243 -9.33 36.90 -15.45
N GLY A 244 -8.15 37.13 -14.86
CA GLY A 244 -7.37 36.07 -14.23
C GLY A 244 -8.04 35.50 -12.98
N GLY A 245 -8.76 36.32 -12.22
CA GLY A 245 -9.58 35.84 -11.10
C GLY A 245 -10.63 34.82 -11.52
N TYR A 246 -11.24 34.99 -12.70
CA TYR A 246 -12.17 34.00 -13.26
C TYR A 246 -11.44 32.79 -13.86
N PHE A 247 -10.55 32.99 -14.83
CA PHE A 247 -9.97 31.86 -15.57
C PHE A 247 -8.95 31.05 -14.75
N TYR A 248 -8.11 31.70 -13.96
CA TYR A 248 -7.11 31.01 -13.14
C TYR A 248 -7.66 30.66 -11.77
N ALA A 249 -8.04 31.66 -10.97
CA ALA A 249 -8.40 31.46 -9.56
C ALA A 249 -9.76 30.76 -9.36
N ALA A 250 -10.66 30.83 -10.34
CA ALA A 250 -11.90 30.03 -10.35
C ALA A 250 -11.76 28.76 -11.18
N VAL A 251 -11.75 28.85 -12.52
CA VAL A 251 -11.92 27.70 -13.41
C VAL A 251 -10.72 26.74 -13.39
N LEU A 252 -9.51 27.21 -13.69
CA LEU A 252 -8.33 26.33 -13.72
C LEU A 252 -8.06 25.69 -12.35
N ARG A 253 -8.24 26.45 -11.27
CA ARG A 253 -8.09 25.93 -9.92
C ARG A 253 -9.13 24.86 -9.59
N LEU A 254 -10.39 25.01 -9.99
CA LEU A 254 -11.40 23.96 -9.81
C LEU A 254 -11.01 22.69 -10.56
N LEU A 255 -10.58 22.82 -11.82
CA LEU A 255 -10.12 21.69 -12.63
C LEU A 255 -9.00 20.92 -11.92
N ILE A 256 -7.98 21.65 -11.43
CA ILE A 256 -6.86 21.05 -10.72
C ILE A 256 -7.33 20.38 -9.42
N VAL A 257 -8.14 21.06 -8.61
CA VAL A 257 -8.64 20.53 -7.33
C VAL A 257 -9.50 19.28 -7.54
N HIS A 258 -10.37 19.26 -8.56
CA HIS A 258 -11.17 18.08 -8.94
C HIS A 258 -10.26 16.90 -9.27
N HIS A 259 -9.30 17.06 -10.19
CA HIS A 259 -8.42 15.97 -10.59
C HIS A 259 -7.49 15.52 -9.45
N VAL A 260 -7.06 16.43 -8.58
CA VAL A 260 -6.33 16.09 -7.35
C VAL A 260 -7.17 15.18 -6.45
N THR A 261 -8.45 15.51 -6.21
CA THR A 261 -9.31 14.62 -5.42
C THR A 261 -9.58 13.30 -6.12
N PHE A 262 -9.81 13.31 -7.43
CA PHE A 262 -10.07 12.09 -8.22
C PHE A 262 -8.89 11.12 -8.24
N CYS A 263 -7.66 11.62 -8.10
CA CYS A 263 -6.46 10.79 -7.90
C CYS A 263 -6.53 9.93 -6.64
N VAL A 264 -7.27 10.32 -5.60
CA VAL A 264 -7.43 9.50 -4.39
C VAL A 264 -8.21 8.23 -4.71
N ASN A 265 -9.34 8.36 -5.41
CA ASN A 265 -10.16 7.21 -5.80
C ASN A 265 -9.50 6.30 -6.85
N SER A 266 -8.55 6.85 -7.62
CA SER A 266 -7.90 6.17 -8.74
C SER A 266 -6.44 5.82 -8.41
N LEU A 267 -5.50 6.75 -8.54
CA LEU A 267 -4.08 6.49 -8.34
C LEU A 267 -3.77 5.86 -6.98
N ALA A 268 -4.48 6.24 -5.91
CA ALA A 268 -4.26 5.67 -4.58
C ALA A 268 -4.78 4.23 -4.40
N HIS A 269 -5.49 3.68 -5.37
CA HIS A 269 -5.89 2.26 -5.44
C HIS A 269 -5.04 1.44 -6.43
N TYR A 270 -4.16 2.10 -7.20
CA TYR A 270 -3.39 1.45 -8.27
C TYR A 270 -1.88 1.50 -8.02
N LEU A 271 -1.36 2.60 -7.49
CA LEU A 271 0.06 2.84 -7.33
C LEU A 271 0.47 2.74 -5.86
N GLY A 272 1.57 2.04 -5.58
CA GLY A 272 2.18 1.96 -4.26
C GLY A 272 2.00 0.62 -3.56
N ASP A 273 2.29 0.65 -2.26
CA ASP A 273 2.49 -0.54 -1.44
C ASP A 273 1.25 -0.86 -0.58
N THR A 274 1.06 -2.15 -0.30
CA THR A 274 0.08 -2.66 0.67
C THR A 274 0.80 -2.84 2.02
N THR A 275 1.10 -1.74 2.69
CA THR A 275 1.93 -1.73 3.91
C THR A 275 1.28 -2.46 5.09
N PHE A 276 -0.05 -2.35 5.23
CA PHE A 276 -0.81 -2.80 6.39
C PHE A 276 -1.76 -3.96 6.08
N ASP A 277 -2.39 -3.96 4.89
CA ASP A 277 -3.25 -5.05 4.42
C ASP A 277 -3.27 -5.10 2.88
N ASP A 278 -3.41 -6.30 2.31
CA ASP A 278 -3.47 -6.53 0.86
C ASP A 278 -4.76 -7.21 0.37
N LYS A 279 -5.82 -7.22 1.18
CA LYS A 279 -7.12 -7.78 0.78
C LYS A 279 -7.87 -6.87 -0.19
N HIS A 280 -7.64 -5.57 -0.10
CA HIS A 280 -8.28 -4.55 -0.94
C HIS A 280 -7.24 -3.76 -1.75
N THR A 281 -7.72 -2.97 -2.71
CA THR A 281 -6.91 -2.18 -3.63
C THR A 281 -6.16 -0.96 -3.06
N PRO A 282 -6.56 -0.28 -1.96
CA PRO A 282 -5.87 0.90 -1.44
C PRO A 282 -4.37 0.69 -1.22
N ARG A 283 -3.55 1.69 -1.62
CA ARG A 283 -2.09 1.66 -1.60
C ARG A 283 -1.50 2.91 -0.95
N ASP A 284 -0.33 2.74 -0.36
CA ASP A 284 0.50 3.85 0.12
C ASP A 284 1.49 4.28 -0.97
N HIS A 285 1.43 5.54 -1.39
CA HIS A 285 2.32 6.08 -2.41
C HIS A 285 2.64 7.56 -2.18
N PHE A 286 3.93 7.87 -2.03
CA PHE A 286 4.40 9.22 -1.70
C PHE A 286 4.03 10.28 -2.75
N ILE A 287 4.19 9.97 -4.05
CA ILE A 287 3.85 10.94 -5.11
C ILE A 287 2.35 11.20 -5.13
N THR A 288 1.54 10.15 -4.94
CA THR A 288 0.09 10.31 -4.79
C THR A 288 -0.20 11.22 -3.60
N ALA A 289 0.43 10.98 -2.44
CA ALA A 289 0.25 11.81 -1.26
C ALA A 289 0.68 13.26 -1.47
N PHE A 290 1.74 13.52 -2.23
CA PHE A 290 2.17 14.87 -2.57
C PHE A 290 1.11 15.61 -3.39
N ILE A 291 0.58 14.96 -4.44
CA ILE A 291 -0.48 15.52 -5.29
C ILE A 291 -1.77 15.73 -4.49
N THR A 292 -2.13 14.79 -3.62
CA THR A 292 -3.41 14.73 -2.92
C THR A 292 -3.39 15.28 -1.50
N LEU A 293 -2.46 16.18 -1.16
CA LEU A 293 -2.40 16.85 0.15
C LEU A 293 -2.36 15.88 1.35
N GLY A 294 -1.66 14.76 1.19
CA GLY A 294 -1.47 13.72 2.20
C GLY A 294 -2.36 12.49 2.04
N GLU A 295 -3.33 12.52 1.13
CA GLU A 295 -4.35 11.45 1.00
C GLU A 295 -3.85 10.17 0.31
N GLY A 296 -2.61 10.16 -0.18
CA GLY A 296 -2.01 9.02 -0.88
C GLY A 296 -1.38 7.94 0.01
N TYR A 297 -1.36 8.10 1.32
CA TYR A 297 -1.13 6.98 2.26
C TYR A 297 -2.45 6.24 2.49
N HIS A 298 -2.97 5.68 1.40
CA HIS A 298 -4.35 5.24 1.31
C HIS A 298 -4.56 3.83 1.87
N ASN A 299 -3.50 3.00 1.90
CA ASN A 299 -3.56 1.69 2.55
C ASN A 299 -3.69 1.86 4.07
N PHE A 300 -2.88 2.76 4.66
CA PHE A 300 -3.03 3.12 6.08
C PHE A 300 -4.43 3.66 6.36
N HIS A 301 -4.92 4.57 5.52
CA HIS A 301 -6.21 5.21 5.70
C HIS A 301 -7.38 4.21 5.66
N HIS A 302 -7.37 3.25 4.74
CA HIS A 302 -8.43 2.24 4.65
C HIS A 302 -8.39 1.22 5.79
N GLU A 303 -7.21 0.88 6.27
CA GLU A 303 -7.05 -0.03 7.42
C GLU A 303 -7.42 0.66 8.75
N PHE A 304 -7.06 1.94 8.90
CA PHE A 304 -7.22 2.71 10.14
C PHE A 304 -8.03 4.01 9.93
N PRO A 305 -9.28 3.93 9.44
CA PRO A 305 -10.02 5.10 8.91
C PRO A 305 -10.33 6.18 9.95
N CYS A 306 -10.38 5.82 11.25
CA CYS A 306 -10.63 6.77 12.33
C CYS A 306 -9.37 7.53 12.79
N ASP A 307 -8.16 7.21 12.33
CA ASP A 307 -6.97 8.00 12.65
C ASP A 307 -7.07 9.38 11.95
N TYR A 308 -6.72 10.46 12.65
CA TYR A 308 -6.72 11.79 12.03
C TYR A 308 -5.54 11.98 11.05
N ARG A 309 -4.60 11.04 11.02
CA ARG A 309 -3.44 11.02 10.11
C ARG A 309 -3.70 10.04 8.98
N ASN A 310 -3.29 10.38 7.77
CA ASN A 310 -3.07 9.35 6.75
C ASN A 310 -1.59 8.95 6.74
N ALA A 311 -0.70 9.92 6.97
CA ALA A 311 0.73 9.67 7.12
C ALA A 311 1.11 9.42 8.58
N LEU A 312 1.44 8.17 8.92
CA LEU A 312 1.79 7.74 10.27
C LEU A 312 3.03 8.47 10.84
N LYS A 313 4.11 8.52 10.07
CA LYS A 313 5.40 9.08 10.51
C LYS A 313 5.35 10.60 10.49
N TRP A 314 6.05 11.25 11.42
CA TRP A 314 6.02 12.71 11.56
C TRP A 314 6.53 13.44 10.31
N PHE A 315 7.52 12.87 9.61
CA PHE A 315 8.14 13.43 8.40
C PHE A 315 7.41 13.08 7.10
N GLN A 316 6.50 12.09 7.13
CA GLN A 316 5.71 11.75 5.94
C GLN A 316 4.75 12.89 5.62
N TYR A 317 4.75 13.29 4.34
CA TYR A 317 4.02 14.45 3.84
C TYR A 317 2.51 14.26 4.00
N ASP A 318 1.93 15.02 4.92
CA ASP A 318 0.49 15.09 5.15
C ASP A 318 0.19 16.47 5.73
N PRO A 319 0.04 17.49 4.86
CA PRO A 319 -0.27 18.85 5.30
C PRO A 319 -1.59 18.92 6.07
N THR A 320 -2.52 18.02 5.79
CA THR A 320 -3.80 17.93 6.50
C THR A 320 -3.60 17.52 7.95
N LYS A 321 -2.77 16.51 8.24
CA LYS A 321 -2.37 16.13 9.60
C LYS A 321 -1.77 17.31 10.36
N TRP A 322 -0.83 18.03 9.76
CA TRP A 322 -0.18 19.17 10.43
C TRP A 322 -1.16 20.32 10.66
N THR A 323 -2.09 20.55 9.72
CA THR A 323 -3.14 21.56 9.88
C THR A 323 -4.09 21.20 11.03
N ILE A 324 -4.58 19.96 11.10
CA ILE A 324 -5.47 19.51 12.18
C ILE A 324 -4.74 19.57 13.54
N TRP A 325 -3.46 19.18 13.58
CA TRP A 325 -2.64 19.35 14.78
C TRP A 325 -2.50 20.81 15.19
N LEU A 326 -2.31 21.74 14.24
CA LEU A 326 -2.30 23.17 14.53
C LEU A 326 -3.66 23.66 15.04
N PHE A 327 -4.78 23.21 14.45
CA PHE A 327 -6.12 23.50 14.96
C PHE A 327 -6.29 23.05 16.41
N GLU A 328 -5.74 21.90 16.79
CA GLU A 328 -5.72 21.44 18.18
C GLU A 328 -4.95 22.41 19.09
N LYS A 329 -3.75 22.84 18.68
CA LYS A 329 -2.93 23.78 19.47
C LYS A 329 -3.56 25.16 19.62
N LEU A 330 -4.37 25.58 18.66
CA LEU A 330 -5.13 26.83 18.71
C LEU A 330 -6.47 26.69 19.44
N GLY A 331 -6.84 25.50 19.94
CA GLY A 331 -8.13 25.25 20.58
C GLY A 331 -9.33 25.22 19.62
N LEU A 332 -9.09 25.13 18.32
CA LEU A 332 -10.12 25.04 17.28
C LEU A 332 -10.59 23.59 17.05
N ALA A 333 -9.71 22.62 17.32
CA ALA A 333 -9.98 21.19 17.26
C ALA A 333 -9.64 20.50 18.58
N TYR A 334 -10.26 19.36 18.84
CA TYR A 334 -10.05 18.55 20.03
C TYR A 334 -10.35 17.08 19.74
N ASN A 335 -9.96 16.19 20.66
CA ASN A 335 -10.16 14.74 20.56
C ASN A 335 -9.62 14.12 19.25
N LEU A 336 -8.39 14.49 18.88
CA LEU A 336 -7.69 13.91 17.73
C LEU A 336 -7.43 12.42 17.99
N LYS A 337 -8.11 11.56 17.23
CA LYS A 337 -8.04 10.11 17.36
C LYS A 337 -6.80 9.57 16.66
N ARG A 338 -6.09 8.67 17.35
CA ARG A 338 -4.98 7.90 16.80
C ARG A 338 -5.22 6.43 17.09
N PHE A 339 -4.93 5.57 16.14
CA PHE A 339 -4.93 4.14 16.42
C PHE A 339 -3.76 3.77 17.35
N PRO A 340 -3.92 2.76 18.24
CA PRO A 340 -2.84 2.29 19.08
C PRO A 340 -1.67 1.76 18.24
N ASP A 341 -0.45 2.21 18.55
CA ASP A 341 0.75 1.84 17.79
C ASP A 341 0.96 0.33 17.68
N ASN A 342 0.55 -0.44 18.70
CA ASN A 342 0.64 -1.89 18.69
C ASN A 342 -0.23 -2.53 17.59
N GLU A 343 -1.46 -2.03 17.38
CA GLU A 343 -2.35 -2.58 16.34
C GLU A 343 -1.83 -2.24 14.94
N ILE A 344 -1.28 -1.03 14.76
CA ILE A 344 -0.63 -0.63 13.51
C ILE A 344 0.58 -1.55 13.21
N ARG A 345 1.43 -1.81 14.20
CA ARG A 345 2.60 -2.70 14.06
C ARG A 345 2.21 -4.15 13.77
N LYS A 346 1.08 -4.64 14.27
CA LYS A 346 0.58 -5.98 13.92
C LYS A 346 0.27 -6.10 12.42
N GLY A 347 -0.34 -5.08 11.82
CA GLY A 347 -0.58 -5.02 10.37
C GLY A 347 0.73 -5.05 9.57
N GLU A 348 1.67 -4.17 9.92
CA GLU A 348 3.00 -4.17 9.28
C GLU A 348 3.73 -5.51 9.42
N TYR A 349 3.68 -6.12 10.60
CA TYR A 349 4.28 -7.42 10.87
C TYR A 349 3.63 -8.53 10.04
N ALA A 350 2.30 -8.55 9.94
CA ALA A 350 1.59 -9.54 9.14
C ALA A 350 1.98 -9.46 7.67
N MET A 351 2.07 -8.24 7.11
CA MET A 351 2.49 -8.03 5.72
C MET A 351 3.96 -8.40 5.49
N LYS A 352 4.87 -8.07 6.43
CA LYS A 352 6.27 -8.50 6.37
C LYS A 352 6.41 -10.01 6.44
N ARG A 353 5.70 -10.68 7.35
CA ARG A 353 5.69 -12.14 7.45
C ARG A 353 5.20 -12.76 6.15
N LYS A 354 4.08 -12.27 5.59
CA LYS A 354 3.57 -12.72 4.29
C LYS A 354 4.59 -12.55 3.15
N ALA A 355 5.36 -11.47 3.16
CA ALA A 355 6.44 -11.25 2.20
C ALA A 355 7.61 -12.21 2.41
N LEU A 356 8.01 -12.45 3.66
CA LEU A 356 9.02 -13.44 4.03
C LEU A 356 8.60 -14.86 3.66
N ASP A 357 7.35 -15.25 3.89
CA ASP A 357 6.83 -16.58 3.53
C ASP A 357 6.91 -16.80 2.01
N LYS A 358 6.51 -15.79 1.20
CA LYS A 358 6.64 -15.83 -0.26
C LYS A 358 8.09 -15.93 -0.71
N PHE A 359 8.99 -15.21 -0.04
CA PHE A 359 10.42 -15.28 -0.32
C PHE A 359 11.01 -16.63 0.13
N GLY A 360 10.54 -17.20 1.23
CA GLY A 360 10.92 -18.53 1.71
C GLY A 360 10.56 -19.63 0.72
N GLN A 361 9.43 -19.50 0.02
CA GLN A 361 8.97 -20.48 -0.99
C GLN A 361 9.86 -20.57 -2.24
N ILE A 362 10.67 -19.54 -2.53
CA ILE A 362 11.61 -19.57 -3.67
C ILE A 362 12.99 -20.08 -3.27
N ILE A 363 13.25 -20.22 -1.97
CA ILE A 363 14.52 -20.73 -1.44
C ILE A 363 14.44 -22.26 -1.40
N ILE A 364 15.51 -22.91 -1.86
CA ILE A 364 15.69 -24.34 -1.69
C ILE A 364 16.25 -24.57 -0.28
N TRP A 365 15.44 -25.20 0.56
CA TRP A 365 15.81 -25.56 1.92
C TRP A 365 16.41 -26.97 1.97
N PRO A 366 17.19 -27.30 3.01
CA PRO A 366 17.67 -28.67 3.23
C PRO A 366 16.48 -29.61 3.43
N LYS A 367 16.73 -30.91 3.32
CA LYS A 367 15.72 -31.93 3.63
C LYS A 367 15.23 -31.75 5.07
N ASP A 368 13.92 -31.94 5.26
CA ASP A 368 13.33 -31.95 6.58
C ASP A 368 13.94 -33.09 7.42
N GLU A 369 14.14 -32.82 8.71
CA GLU A 369 14.82 -33.75 9.61
C GLU A 369 14.07 -35.09 9.71
N GLU A 370 12.76 -35.06 9.56
CA GLU A 370 11.87 -36.23 9.54
C GLU A 370 12.10 -37.16 8.33
N GLU A 371 12.68 -36.63 7.24
CA GLU A 371 12.99 -37.41 6.03
C GLU A 371 14.38 -38.07 6.09
N LEU A 372 15.21 -37.67 7.06
CA LEU A 372 16.57 -38.18 7.17
C LEU A 372 16.59 -39.52 7.93
N PRO A 373 17.29 -40.54 7.41
CA PRO A 373 17.45 -41.80 8.14
C PRO A 373 18.23 -41.58 9.42
N VAL A 374 17.80 -42.24 10.50
CA VAL A 374 18.52 -42.24 11.78
C VAL A 374 19.45 -43.44 11.82
N ILE A 375 20.76 -43.20 12.00
CA ILE A 375 21.81 -44.23 12.02
C ILE A 375 22.64 -44.14 13.31
N SER A 376 23.23 -45.24 13.78
CA SER A 376 24.17 -45.20 14.91
C SER A 376 25.52 -44.57 14.53
N PHE A 377 26.31 -44.22 15.53
CA PHE A 377 27.66 -43.70 15.29
C PHE A 377 28.55 -44.76 14.63
N GLU A 378 28.43 -46.02 15.03
CA GLU A 378 29.14 -47.16 14.43
C GLU A 378 28.74 -47.33 12.96
N GLU A 379 27.43 -47.28 12.66
CA GLU A 379 26.93 -47.35 11.28
C GLU A 379 27.46 -46.18 10.42
N TYR A 380 27.54 -44.97 10.99
CA TYR A 380 28.17 -43.82 10.34
C TYR A 380 29.65 -44.08 10.04
N GLN A 381 30.42 -44.60 11.01
CA GLN A 381 31.85 -44.90 10.83
C GLN A 381 32.08 -46.01 9.78
N ASP A 382 31.22 -47.03 9.78
CA ASP A 382 31.24 -48.11 8.78
C ASP A 382 30.92 -47.57 7.39
N LEU A 383 29.96 -46.65 7.27
CA LEU A 383 29.65 -46.00 5.99
C LEU A 383 30.77 -45.08 5.50
N ALA A 384 31.44 -44.36 6.41
CA ALA A 384 32.52 -43.44 6.09
C ALA A 384 33.84 -44.18 5.72
N SER A 385 34.06 -45.39 6.23
CA SER A 385 35.27 -46.19 5.99
C SER A 385 35.21 -47.06 4.72
N LYS A 386 34.01 -47.31 4.17
CA LYS A 386 33.85 -48.04 2.91
C LYS A 386 34.41 -47.24 1.73
N ASP A 387 35.16 -47.92 0.86
CA ASP A 387 35.70 -47.35 -0.38
C ASP A 387 34.59 -47.14 -1.43
N THR A 388 33.75 -46.15 -1.18
CA THR A 388 32.57 -45.78 -1.98
C THR A 388 32.77 -44.45 -2.71
N GLY A 389 33.93 -43.81 -2.52
CA GLY A 389 34.19 -42.45 -2.98
C GLY A 389 33.43 -41.36 -2.20
N ARG A 390 32.68 -41.72 -1.16
CA ARG A 390 31.92 -40.76 -0.33
C ARG A 390 32.77 -40.18 0.78
N VAL A 391 32.58 -38.90 1.07
CA VAL A 391 33.24 -38.16 2.15
C VAL A 391 32.17 -37.75 3.16
N LEU A 392 32.07 -38.52 4.24
CA LEU A 392 31.02 -38.34 5.26
C LEU A 392 31.59 -37.75 6.56
N ILE A 393 31.01 -36.63 7.00
CA ILE A 393 31.42 -35.92 8.22
C ILE A 393 30.22 -35.71 9.13
N LEU A 394 30.38 -36.00 10.42
CA LEU A 394 29.37 -35.74 11.44
C LEU A 394 29.58 -34.34 12.03
N ILE A 395 28.55 -33.49 12.00
CA ILE A 395 28.55 -32.16 12.61
C ILE A 395 27.18 -31.93 13.27
N ALA A 396 27.18 -31.56 14.55
CA ALA A 396 26.00 -31.25 15.34
C ALA A 396 24.89 -32.32 15.23
N GLY A 397 25.28 -33.60 15.21
CA GLY A 397 24.36 -34.73 15.14
C GLY A 397 23.84 -35.09 13.76
N PHE A 398 24.22 -34.36 12.73
CA PHE A 398 23.88 -34.67 11.34
C PHE A 398 25.09 -35.19 10.58
N VAL A 399 24.88 -36.26 9.82
CA VAL A 399 25.87 -36.77 8.88
C VAL A 399 25.71 -36.04 7.57
N HIS A 400 26.81 -35.46 7.08
CA HIS A 400 26.87 -34.68 5.86
C HIS A 400 27.70 -35.40 4.81
N ASP A 401 27.19 -35.45 3.59
CA ASP A 401 27.94 -35.93 2.42
C ASP A 401 28.58 -34.76 1.69
N VAL A 402 29.86 -34.53 1.99
CA VAL A 402 30.63 -33.41 1.44
C VAL A 402 31.45 -33.80 0.22
N SER A 403 31.18 -34.96 -0.40
CA SER A 403 31.97 -35.51 -1.52
C SER A 403 32.13 -34.51 -2.67
N ASN A 404 31.05 -33.83 -3.03
CA ASN A 404 31.04 -32.84 -4.12
C ASN A 404 31.58 -31.46 -3.69
N PHE A 405 31.71 -31.22 -2.38
CA PHE A 405 32.14 -29.94 -1.83
C PHE A 405 33.61 -29.92 -1.43
N ILE A 406 34.20 -31.08 -1.14
CA ILE A 406 35.52 -31.21 -0.50
C ILE A 406 36.63 -30.44 -1.22
N ASP A 407 36.62 -30.40 -2.55
CA ASP A 407 37.62 -29.71 -3.38
C ASP A 407 37.39 -28.19 -3.49
N SER A 408 36.18 -27.75 -3.17
CA SER A 408 35.78 -26.35 -3.16
C SER A 408 35.73 -25.73 -1.77
N HIS A 409 36.03 -26.52 -0.73
CA HIS A 409 36.05 -26.04 0.65
C HIS A 409 37.13 -24.95 0.83
N PRO A 410 36.77 -23.73 1.26
CA PRO A 410 37.72 -22.62 1.36
C PRO A 410 38.89 -22.85 2.32
N GLY A 411 38.70 -23.65 3.37
CA GLY A 411 39.75 -24.03 4.31
C GLY A 411 40.71 -25.11 3.78
N GLY A 412 40.49 -25.60 2.55
CA GLY A 412 41.26 -26.67 1.94
C GLY A 412 40.67 -28.06 2.17
N ARG A 413 41.05 -28.98 1.29
CA ARG A 413 40.53 -30.36 1.23
C ARG A 413 40.92 -31.19 2.45
N ASP A 414 42.14 -31.02 2.92
CA ASP A 414 42.74 -31.93 3.92
C ASP A 414 42.05 -31.81 5.29
N LEU A 415 41.59 -30.62 5.66
CA LEU A 415 40.81 -30.41 6.90
C LEU A 415 39.55 -31.27 6.95
N LEU A 416 38.87 -31.47 5.81
CA LEU A 416 37.69 -32.32 5.72
C LEU A 416 38.05 -33.80 5.71
N LYS A 417 39.13 -34.19 5.01
CA LYS A 417 39.64 -35.57 5.01
C LYS A 417 40.00 -36.07 6.41
N ASP A 418 40.64 -35.23 7.21
CA ASP A 418 41.10 -35.59 8.56
C ASP A 418 39.94 -35.92 9.52
N HIS A 419 38.72 -35.49 9.18
CA HIS A 419 37.50 -35.67 9.96
C HIS A 419 36.50 -36.67 9.36
N VAL A 420 36.87 -37.39 8.30
CA VAL A 420 36.05 -38.49 7.78
C VAL A 420 35.89 -39.58 8.84
N GLY A 421 34.64 -39.99 9.10
CA GLY A 421 34.31 -40.98 10.14
C GLY A 421 34.48 -40.46 11.57
N LYS A 422 34.59 -39.15 11.78
CA LYS A 422 34.73 -38.49 13.08
C LYS A 422 33.70 -37.38 13.27
N ASP A 423 33.52 -36.98 14.52
CA ASP A 423 32.71 -35.82 14.89
C ASP A 423 33.55 -34.53 14.74
N ALA A 424 33.13 -33.66 13.81
CA ALA A 424 33.75 -32.37 13.51
C ALA A 424 32.95 -31.18 14.06
N THR A 425 32.03 -31.41 15.02
CA THR A 425 31.21 -30.34 15.63
C THR A 425 32.07 -29.24 16.24
N VAL A 426 33.06 -29.61 17.05
CA VAL A 426 33.95 -28.65 17.73
C VAL A 426 34.75 -27.80 16.74
N PRO A 427 35.49 -28.36 15.76
CA PRO A 427 36.24 -27.54 14.81
C PRO A 427 35.33 -26.70 13.91
N PHE A 428 34.08 -27.09 13.69
CA PHE A 428 33.11 -26.30 12.91
C PHE A 428 32.54 -25.10 13.70
N HIS A 429 32.23 -25.27 14.99
CA HIS A 429 31.59 -24.26 15.85
C HIS A 429 32.57 -23.43 16.71
N GLY A 430 33.83 -23.28 16.31
CA GLY A 430 34.76 -22.36 17.00
C GLY A 430 35.92 -23.01 17.75
N GLY A 431 36.23 -24.29 17.52
CA GLY A 431 37.51 -24.87 17.95
C GLY A 431 38.73 -24.26 17.24
N ILE A 432 38.54 -23.72 16.03
CA ILE A 432 39.57 -23.04 15.23
C ILE A 432 38.98 -21.82 14.50
N HIS A 433 37.83 -22.01 13.83
CA HIS A 433 37.07 -20.94 13.15
C HIS A 433 35.57 -21.08 13.44
N GLU A 434 34.91 -19.97 13.73
CA GLU A 434 33.44 -19.91 13.81
C GLU A 434 32.88 -19.70 12.40
N HIS A 435 32.27 -20.74 11.83
CA HIS A 435 31.79 -20.71 10.46
C HIS A 435 30.65 -19.70 10.27
N SER A 436 30.61 -19.05 9.09
CA SER A 436 29.59 -18.06 8.77
C SER A 436 28.21 -18.68 8.52
N THR A 437 27.14 -17.88 8.60
CA THR A 437 25.78 -18.32 8.27
C THR A 437 25.69 -18.97 6.87
N ALA A 438 26.48 -18.49 5.91
CA ALA A 438 26.54 -19.10 4.57
C ALA A 438 27.09 -20.53 4.63
N ALA A 439 28.16 -20.77 5.40
CA ALA A 439 28.72 -22.11 5.58
C ALA A 439 27.75 -23.04 6.32
N HIS A 440 27.01 -22.54 7.33
CA HIS A 440 25.94 -23.30 7.98
C HIS A 440 24.83 -23.70 7.01
N ASN A 441 24.36 -22.77 6.16
CA ASN A 441 23.33 -23.03 5.17
C ASN A 441 23.82 -24.05 4.13
N THR A 442 25.04 -23.90 3.59
CA THR A 442 25.64 -24.86 2.65
C THR A 442 25.81 -26.24 3.28
N LEU A 443 26.27 -26.30 4.53
CA LEU A 443 26.41 -27.56 5.26
C LEU A 443 25.06 -28.28 5.40
N ALA A 444 24.00 -27.56 5.79
CA ALA A 444 22.67 -28.14 5.95
C ALA A 444 22.15 -28.79 4.65
N MET A 445 22.47 -28.22 3.48
CA MET A 445 22.10 -28.81 2.17
C MET A 445 22.74 -30.17 1.89
N MET A 446 23.81 -30.52 2.61
CA MET A 446 24.56 -31.77 2.44
C MET A 446 24.14 -32.86 3.43
N ARG A 447 23.09 -32.65 4.23
CA ARG A 447 22.59 -33.64 5.20
C ARG A 447 22.09 -34.90 4.51
N VAL A 448 22.55 -36.05 5.00
CA VAL A 448 22.15 -37.37 4.49
C VAL A 448 21.62 -38.33 5.55
N ALA A 449 21.90 -38.10 6.84
CA ALA A 449 21.38 -38.89 7.95
C ALA A 449 21.46 -38.12 9.27
N ILE A 450 20.71 -38.58 10.28
CA ILE A 450 20.82 -38.14 11.68
C ILE A 450 21.56 -39.22 12.46
N CYS A 451 22.60 -38.84 13.21
CA CYS A 451 23.27 -39.75 14.12
C CYS A 451 22.43 -39.91 15.40
N LYS A 452 22.10 -41.14 15.77
CA LYS A 452 21.34 -41.48 16.97
C LYS A 452 22.11 -40.96 18.21
N HIS A 453 21.43 -40.18 19.05
CA HIS A 453 22.02 -39.42 20.18
C HIS A 453 22.93 -38.23 19.79
N GLY A 454 22.94 -37.82 18.52
CA GLY A 454 23.89 -36.87 17.94
C GLY A 454 23.89 -35.41 18.47
N GLY A 455 23.02 -35.06 19.43
CA GLY A 455 23.16 -33.81 20.19
C GLY A 455 24.27 -33.88 21.26
N GLU A 456 24.81 -35.07 21.50
CA GLU A 456 25.95 -35.33 22.38
C GLU A 456 27.22 -35.44 21.54
N VAL A 457 28.32 -34.82 22.01
CA VAL A 457 29.63 -34.89 21.35
C VAL A 457 30.20 -36.30 21.57
N GLU A 458 30.03 -37.20 20.60
CA GLU A 458 30.26 -38.65 20.76
C GLU A 458 31.72 -39.01 21.13
N HIS A 459 32.70 -38.17 20.76
CA HIS A 459 34.09 -38.39 21.19
C HIS A 459 34.31 -38.19 22.70
N LEU A 460 33.49 -37.39 23.38
CA LEU A 460 33.56 -37.17 24.83
C LEU A 460 32.91 -38.32 25.62
N LYS A 461 32.00 -39.07 25.01
CA LYS A 461 31.30 -40.21 25.63
C LYS A 461 32.26 -41.35 25.98
N LYS A 462 33.24 -41.64 25.11
CA LYS A 462 34.30 -42.62 25.37
C LYS A 462 35.28 -42.20 26.47
N GLN A 463 35.41 -40.89 26.72
CA GLN A 463 36.40 -40.34 27.64
C GLN A 463 35.82 -40.01 29.02
N PHE A 464 34.52 -39.68 29.12
CA PHE A 464 33.92 -39.12 30.35
C PHE A 464 32.49 -39.59 30.68
N GLY A 465 31.83 -40.41 29.84
CA GLY A 465 30.41 -40.78 30.02
C GLY A 465 29.42 -39.71 29.55
N HIS A 466 28.11 -39.99 29.62
CA HIS A 466 27.03 -39.14 29.08
C HIS A 466 27.07 -37.70 29.63
N PHE A 467 27.00 -36.72 28.74
CA PHE A 467 26.70 -35.33 29.08
C PHE A 467 25.32 -34.94 28.55
N HIS A 468 24.44 -34.44 29.42
CA HIS A 468 23.27 -33.70 28.99
C HIS A 468 23.69 -32.31 28.50
N THR A 469 23.30 -31.96 27.27
CA THR A 469 23.37 -30.58 26.79
C THR A 469 22.14 -29.78 27.21
N PRO A 470 22.26 -28.44 27.37
CA PRO A 470 21.14 -27.57 27.70
C PRO A 470 20.14 -27.50 26.55
N THR A 471 18.87 -27.32 26.90
CA THR A 471 17.71 -27.16 26.04
C THR A 471 17.97 -26.24 24.83
N PRO A 472 17.44 -26.55 23.63
CA PRO A 472 17.51 -25.64 22.50
C PRO A 472 16.78 -24.33 22.83
N ILE A 473 17.43 -23.20 22.58
CA ILE A 473 16.73 -21.92 22.51
C ILE A 473 15.91 -21.98 21.22
N SER A 474 14.58 -22.06 21.37
CA SER A 474 13.63 -21.90 20.28
C SER A 474 13.85 -20.56 19.58
N THR A 475 14.11 -20.58 18.28
CA THR A 475 14.05 -19.41 17.40
C THR A 475 12.63 -18.95 17.18
#